data_AF-A0A5C5YK75-F1
#
_entry.id   AF-A0A5C5YK75-F1
#
_cell.length_a   1.000
_cell.length_b   1.000
_cell.length_c   1.000
_cell.angle_alpha   90.00
_cell.angle_beta   90.00
_cell.angle_gamma   90.00
#
_symmetry.space_group_name_H-M   'P 1'
#
loop_
_entity.id
_entity.type
_entity.pdbx_description
1 polymer ?
#
loop_
_entity_poly.entity_id
_entity_poly.type
_entity_poly.pdbx_seq_one_letter_code
_entity_poly.pdbx_strand_id
1 'polypeptide(L)' 'MNIQSLPLLFLTACLAVSGCGSDTPTVPTDQSEMEAYLEEHPELVISDEELNSEPESGDID' A
#
# COMPACT_ATOMS: atom_id res chain seq x y z
N MET A 1 -24.06 -42.50 17.37
CA MET A 1 -23.27 -41.94 16.25
C MET A 1 -23.44 -40.43 16.30
N ASN A 2 -22.40 -39.69 16.66
CA ASN A 2 -22.45 -38.22 16.79
C ASN A 2 -22.32 -37.59 15.39
N ILE A 3 -23.44 -37.17 14.81
CA ILE A 3 -23.53 -36.59 13.45
C ILE A 3 -23.38 -35.04 13.49
N GLN A 4 -23.01 -34.48 14.65
CA GLN A 4 -23.08 -33.05 14.92
C GLN A 4 -21.81 -32.26 14.52
N SER A 5 -20.81 -32.94 13.95
CA SER A 5 -19.49 -32.36 13.63
C SER A 5 -19.33 -31.93 12.18
N LEU A 6 -20.24 -32.29 11.27
CA LEU A 6 -20.13 -31.96 9.84
C LEU A 6 -20.32 -30.46 9.49
N PRO A 7 -21.26 -29.70 10.11
CA PRO A 7 -21.44 -28.29 9.74
C PRO A 7 -20.36 -27.37 10.31
N LEU A 8 -19.63 -27.81 11.34
CA LEU A 8 -18.59 -27.01 11.99
C LEU A 8 -17.35 -26.85 11.10
N LEU A 9 -17.07 -27.84 10.26
CA LEU A 9 -15.89 -27.88 9.40
C LEU A 9 -16.03 -26.94 8.18
N PHE A 10 -17.25 -26.66 7.75
CA PHE A 10 -17.52 -25.68 6.69
C PHE A 10 -17.36 -24.23 7.17
N LEU A 11 -17.66 -23.95 8.43
CA LEU A 11 -17.57 -22.60 8.99
C LEU A 11 -16.13 -22.10 9.14
N THR A 12 -15.17 -22.99 9.41
CA THR A 12 -13.76 -22.60 9.57
C THR A 12 -13.04 -22.38 8.25
N ALA A 13 -13.49 -23.00 7.15
CA ALA A 13 -12.92 -22.82 5.82
C ALA A 13 -13.19 -21.41 5.25
N CYS A 14 -14.31 -20.76 5.63
CA CYS A 14 -14.63 -19.41 5.18
C CYS A 14 -13.75 -18.33 5.85
N LEU A 15 -13.21 -18.59 7.03
CA LEU A 15 -12.33 -17.65 7.76
C LEU A 15 -10.87 -17.70 7.29
N ALA A 16 -10.48 -18.73 6.53
CA ALA A 16 -9.12 -18.89 6.02
C ALA A 16 -8.84 -18.05 4.75
N VAL A 17 -9.85 -17.43 4.16
CA VAL A 17 -9.73 -16.65 2.90
C VAL A 17 -9.57 -15.15 3.14
N SER A 18 -9.79 -14.65 4.36
CA SER A 18 -9.53 -13.25 4.74
C SER A 18 -8.08 -13.02 5.16
N GLY A 19 -7.15 -13.48 4.33
CA GLY A 19 -5.70 -13.44 4.58
C GLY A 19 -4.93 -13.12 3.31
N CYS A 20 -5.42 -12.19 2.48
CA CYS A 20 -4.61 -11.53 1.47
C CYS A 20 -4.65 -10.05 1.85
N GLY A 21 -3.52 -9.55 2.34
CA GLY A 21 -3.37 -8.19 2.84
C GLY A 21 -3.89 -7.21 1.81
N SER A 22 -4.85 -6.39 2.23
CA SER A 22 -4.95 -5.07 1.63
C SER A 22 -3.72 -4.33 2.12
N ASP A 23 -2.59 -4.47 1.42
CA ASP A 23 -1.58 -3.43 1.39
C ASP A 23 -2.33 -2.17 0.96
N THR A 24 -2.85 -1.43 1.93
CA THR A 24 -3.34 -0.08 1.69
C THR A 24 -2.18 0.64 1.05
N PRO A 25 -2.33 1.14 -0.19
CA PRO A 25 -1.23 1.81 -0.85
C PRO A 25 -0.78 2.95 0.07
N THR A 26 0.49 2.92 0.47
CA THR A 26 1.08 3.98 1.32
C THR A 26 1.03 5.34 0.63
N VAL A 27 0.87 5.33 -0.70
CA VAL A 27 0.74 6.51 -1.54
C VAL A 27 -0.73 6.69 -1.93
N PRO A 28 -1.30 7.89 -1.75
CA PRO A 28 -2.67 8.16 -2.17
C PRO A 28 -2.85 7.98 -3.67
N THR A 29 -3.98 7.39 -4.06
CA THR A 29 -4.36 7.23 -5.47
C THR A 29 -5.45 8.22 -5.90
N ASP A 30 -6.10 8.87 -4.95
CA ASP A 30 -7.02 9.98 -5.21
C ASP A 30 -6.26 11.32 -5.30
N GLN A 31 -6.68 12.18 -6.21
CA GLN A 31 -6.01 13.46 -6.45
C GLN A 31 -6.11 14.41 -5.24
N SER A 32 -7.25 14.43 -4.54
CA SER A 32 -7.43 15.27 -3.35
C SER A 32 -6.58 14.81 -2.18
N GLU A 33 -6.42 13.49 -2.02
CA GLU A 33 -5.54 12.92 -1.00
C GLU A 33 -4.06 13.13 -1.35
N MET A 34 -3.70 13.13 -2.63
CA MET A 34 -2.34 13.44 -3.10
C MET A 34 -1.95 14.88 -2.80
N GLU A 35 -2.85 15.84 -3.05
CA GLU A 35 -2.62 17.26 -2.72
C GLU A 35 -2.42 17.46 -1.22
N ALA A 36 -3.29 16.87 -0.39
CA ALA A 36 -3.15 16.91 1.06
C ALA A 36 -1.82 16.28 1.55
N TYR A 37 -1.41 15.17 0.94
CA TYR A 37 -0.16 14.51 1.28
C TYR A 37 1.07 15.35 0.91
N LEU A 38 1.05 16.05 -0.21
CA LEU A 38 2.14 16.97 -0.62
C LEU A 38 2.18 18.24 0.25
N GLU A 39 1.05 18.69 0.77
CA GLU A 39 1.02 19.79 1.77
C GLU A 39 1.66 19.37 3.11
N GLU A 40 1.47 18.13 3.53
CA GLU A 40 2.10 17.56 4.73
C GLU A 40 3.59 17.25 4.53
N HIS A 41 4.02 17.01 3.28
CA HIS A 41 5.38 16.64 2.89
C HIS A 41 5.97 17.59 1.83
N PRO A 42 6.26 18.85 2.17
CA PRO A 42 6.79 19.84 1.24
C PRO A 42 8.15 19.46 0.64
N GLU A 43 8.91 18.57 1.28
CA GLU A 43 10.16 18.00 0.76
C GLU A 43 10.00 17.16 -0.50
N LEU A 44 8.78 16.69 -0.80
CA LEU A 44 8.47 15.93 -2.01
C LEU A 44 8.08 16.85 -3.18
N VAL A 45 7.91 18.14 -2.93
CA VAL A 45 7.58 19.13 -3.97
C VAL A 45 8.86 19.51 -4.71
N ILE A 46 9.16 18.74 -5.75
CA ILE A 46 10.34 18.89 -6.60
C ILE A 46 10.02 19.86 -7.73
N SER A 47 10.92 20.80 -8.00
CA SER A 47 10.78 21.73 -9.14
C SER A 47 11.06 21.02 -10.47
N ASP A 48 10.48 21.52 -11.57
CA ASP A 48 10.77 20.97 -12.90
C ASP A 48 12.26 21.03 -13.26
N GLU A 49 12.98 22.06 -12.79
CA GLU A 49 14.42 22.18 -12.99
C GLU A 49 15.19 21.06 -12.29
N GLU A 50 14.81 20.73 -11.06
CA GLU A 50 15.41 19.65 -10.28
C GLU A 50 15.06 18.27 -10.86
N LEU A 51 13.81 18.06 -11.28
CA LEU A 51 13.37 16.82 -11.91
C LEU A 51 14.10 16.53 -13.24
N ASN A 52 14.40 17.58 -14.01
CA ASN A 52 15.09 17.47 -15.29
C ASN A 52 16.62 17.59 -15.19
N SER A 53 17.15 17.78 -13.98
CA SER A 53 18.59 17.79 -13.75
C SER A 53 19.19 16.39 -13.98
N GLU A 54 20.42 16.34 -14.48
CA GLU A 54 21.13 15.07 -14.61
C GLU A 54 21.35 14.50 -13.20
N PRO A 55 20.99 13.24 -12.92
CA PRO A 55 21.18 12.68 -11.58
C PRO A 55 22.65 12.77 -11.20
N GLU A 56 22.93 13.19 -9.97
CA GLU A 56 24.29 13.22 -9.47
C GLU A 56 24.89 11.81 -9.64
N SER A 57 25.94 11.71 -10.45
CA SER A 57 26.64 10.46 -10.66
C SER A 57 27.27 10.08 -9.34
N GLY A 58 26.60 9.21 -8.58
CA GLY A 58 27.11 8.74 -7.30
C GLY A 58 28.51 8.18 -7.50
N ASP A 59 29.51 8.86 -6.96
CA ASP A 59 30.88 8.37 -6.95
C ASP A 59 30.90 7.04 -6.20
N ILE A 60 31.11 5.96 -6.95
CA ILE A 60 31.29 4.62 -6.39
C ILE A 60 32.76 4.54 -5.95
N ASP A 61 33.03 4.90 -4.70
CA ASP A 61 34.32 4.61 -4.03
C ASP A 61 34.51 3.10 -3.78
#